data_AF-A0A1R3R6A5-F1
#
_entry.id   AF-A0A1R3R6A5-F1
#
_cell.length_a   1.000
_cell.length_b   1.000
_cell.length_c   1.000
_cell.angle_alpha   90.00
_cell.angle_beta   90.00
_cell.angle_gamma   90.00
#
_symmetry.space_group_name_H-M   'P 1'
#
loop_
_entity.id
_entity.type
_entity.pdbx_description
1 polymer ?
#
loop_
_entity_poly.entity_id
_entity_poly.type
_entity_poly.pdbx_seq_one_letter_code
_entity_poly.pdbx_strand_id
1 'polypeptide(L)'
;MTPLSLRQFSLISIHTTFPATLHRFQPQRLSLLGDQYQSTQVSLQDCLHVAKDGLIYPRLLNSFPYSNGLVFNPNTVSMQELLHNDYDIYLKDLEAGESPADPHVISIPRGTAIPLDLILFREQGSRFSLQPSHPLSLNEFNKVLDKFYAAAAIFTEAVEWMEMNEFHKAFTDSESEDWMRE
;
A
#
# COMPACT_ATOMS: atom_id res chain seq x y z
N MET A 1 -27.34 3.03 -31.86
CA MET A 1 -25.88 2.75 -31.95
C MET A 1 -25.32 2.85 -30.54
N THR A 2 -24.99 1.73 -29.93
CA THR A 2 -24.33 1.63 -28.62
C THR A 2 -22.82 1.84 -28.82
N PRO A 3 -22.17 2.80 -28.15
CA PRO A 3 -20.72 2.82 -28.11
C PRO A 3 -20.25 1.83 -27.04
N LEU A 4 -19.72 0.71 -27.54
CA LEU A 4 -18.46 0.08 -27.16
C LEU A 4 -18.06 0.15 -25.68
N SER A 5 -18.10 -1.03 -25.06
CA SER A 5 -17.39 -1.42 -23.84
C SER A 5 -16.01 -0.78 -23.72
N LEU A 6 -15.90 0.24 -22.87
CA LEU A 6 -14.63 0.66 -22.28
C LEU A 6 -14.21 -0.45 -21.30
N ARG A 7 -13.22 -1.25 -21.68
CA ARG A 7 -12.49 -2.09 -20.72
C ARG A 7 -11.70 -1.17 -19.79
N GLN A 8 -12.32 -0.70 -18.71
CA GLN A 8 -11.63 0.06 -17.65
C GLN A 8 -11.00 -0.91 -16.66
N PHE A 9 -9.93 -1.60 -17.07
CA PHE A 9 -9.01 -2.20 -16.12
C PHE A 9 -7.98 -1.12 -15.75
N SER A 10 -7.88 -0.76 -14.48
CA SER A 10 -6.93 0.24 -13.96
C SER A 10 -5.48 -0.27 -13.89
N LEU A 11 -5.17 -1.40 -14.53
CA LEU A 11 -3.84 -2.01 -14.57
C LEU A 11 -2.97 -1.30 -15.60
N ILE A 12 -1.91 -0.64 -15.15
CA ILE A 12 -0.89 -0.05 -16.02
C ILE A 12 0.20 -1.08 -16.34
N SER A 13 0.73 -1.76 -15.33
CA SER A 13 1.84 -2.72 -15.49
C SER A 13 1.94 -3.70 -14.32
N ILE A 14 2.64 -4.82 -14.55
CA ILE A 14 2.98 -5.83 -13.54
C ILE A 14 4.50 -5.84 -13.40
N HIS A 15 4.99 -5.93 -12.17
CA HIS A 15 6.41 -5.87 -11.88
C HIS A 15 6.92 -7.10 -11.13
N THR A 16 8.16 -7.49 -11.42
CA THR A 16 8.94 -8.51 -10.70
C THR A 16 10.02 -7.90 -9.80
N THR A 17 10.24 -6.60 -9.91
CA THR A 17 11.09 -5.78 -9.05
C THR A 17 10.39 -4.45 -8.79
N PHE A 18 10.64 -3.81 -7.65
CA PHE A 18 10.08 -2.49 -7.35
C PHE A 18 10.60 -1.45 -8.36
N PRO A 19 9.74 -0.82 -9.18
CA PRO A 19 10.18 0.07 -10.26
C PRO A 19 10.63 1.45 -9.77
N ALA A 20 10.22 1.82 -8.57
CA ALA A 20 10.53 3.05 -7.84
C ALA A 20 10.70 2.70 -6.36
N THR A 21 11.23 3.62 -5.56
CA THR A 21 11.11 3.52 -4.11
C THR A 21 9.65 3.79 -3.74
N LEU A 22 9.02 2.86 -3.04
CA LEU A 22 7.60 2.93 -2.71
C LEU A 22 7.39 2.96 -1.20
N HIS A 23 6.44 3.79 -0.77
CA HIS A 23 6.18 4.14 0.62
C HIS A 23 4.75 3.80 1.02
N ARG A 24 4.56 3.48 2.30
CA ARG A 24 3.25 3.27 2.93
C ARG A 24 3.32 3.73 4.38
N PHE A 25 2.33 4.50 4.82
CA PHE A 25 2.11 4.75 6.24
C PHE A 25 1.60 3.49 6.92
N GLN A 26 2.22 3.11 8.04
CA GLN A 26 1.79 1.96 8.82
C GLN A 26 1.81 2.28 10.32
N PRO A 27 0.67 2.14 11.03
CA PRO A 27 0.62 2.43 12.46
C PRO A 27 1.36 1.38 13.31
N GLN A 28 1.66 0.19 12.76
CA GLN A 28 2.35 -0.89 13.47
C GLN A 28 3.46 -1.48 12.59
N ARG A 29 4.52 -2.06 13.18
CA ARG A 29 5.62 -2.65 12.38
C ARG A 29 5.27 -3.96 11.68
N LEU A 30 4.34 -4.74 12.24
CA LEU A 30 3.87 -5.99 11.64
C LEU A 30 2.67 -5.72 10.72
N SER A 31 2.55 -6.54 9.67
CA SER A 31 1.41 -6.49 8.77
C SER A 31 0.16 -6.95 9.51
N LEU A 32 -0.82 -6.05 9.64
CA LEU A 32 -2.08 -6.32 10.30
C LEU A 32 -3.26 -6.17 9.32
N LEU A 33 -3.18 -6.89 8.20
CA LEU A 33 -4.28 -6.89 7.24
C LEU A 33 -5.48 -7.62 7.83
N GLY A 34 -6.67 -7.06 7.60
CA GLY A 34 -7.93 -7.54 8.13
C GLY A 34 -8.89 -7.99 7.03
N ASP A 35 -9.88 -8.81 7.39
CA ASP A 35 -11.02 -9.07 6.52
C ASP A 35 -11.98 -7.86 6.58
N GLN A 36 -12.29 -7.30 5.40
CA GLN A 36 -13.19 -6.16 5.24
C GLN A 36 -14.57 -6.32 5.91
N TYR A 37 -15.03 -7.55 6.14
CA TYR A 37 -16.34 -7.81 6.77
C TYR A 37 -16.26 -8.15 8.25
N GLN A 38 -15.06 -8.40 8.79
CA GLN A 38 -14.88 -8.84 10.18
C GLN A 38 -14.09 -7.84 11.02
N SER A 39 -13.32 -6.95 10.41
CA SER A 39 -12.50 -6.00 11.15
C SER A 39 -13.21 -4.67 11.36
N THR A 40 -13.50 -4.34 12.62
CA THR A 40 -13.97 -3.00 13.04
C THR A 40 -12.82 -2.08 13.45
N GLN A 41 -11.58 -2.58 13.43
CA GLN A 41 -10.39 -1.91 13.99
C GLN A 41 -9.26 -1.70 12.96
N VAL A 42 -9.42 -2.18 11.73
CA VAL A 42 -8.41 -2.06 10.66
C VAL A 42 -8.84 -0.98 9.68
N SER A 43 -7.90 -0.13 9.27
CA SER A 43 -8.14 0.90 8.24
C SER A 43 -8.72 0.26 6.98
N LEU A 44 -9.64 0.95 6.30
CA LEU A 44 -10.16 0.48 5.01
C LEU A 44 -9.04 0.24 3.98
N GLN A 45 -7.88 0.89 4.12
CA GLN A 45 -6.70 0.67 3.27
C GLN A 45 -5.93 -0.63 3.57
N ASP A 46 -6.20 -1.26 4.71
CA ASP A 46 -5.63 -2.53 5.19
C ASP A 46 -6.65 -3.68 5.17
N CYS A 47 -7.88 -3.39 4.74
CA CYS A 47 -8.95 -4.37 4.60
C CYS A 47 -8.86 -5.10 3.26
N LEU A 48 -8.86 -6.42 3.33
CA LEU A 48 -8.85 -7.32 2.18
C LEU A 48 -10.20 -8.00 2.01
N HIS A 49 -10.51 -8.33 0.76
CA HIS A 49 -11.58 -9.24 0.44
C HIS A 49 -11.10 -10.69 0.63
N VAL A 50 -11.57 -11.32 1.70
CA VAL A 50 -11.44 -12.76 1.92
C VAL A 50 -12.64 -13.46 1.25
N ALA A 51 -12.36 -14.38 0.33
CA ALA A 51 -13.40 -15.14 -0.34
C ALA A 51 -14.05 -16.18 0.60
N LYS A 52 -15.16 -16.77 0.17
CA LYS A 52 -15.94 -17.73 1.00
C LYS A 52 -15.16 -18.97 1.40
N ASP A 53 -14.11 -19.31 0.67
CA ASP A 53 -13.19 -20.41 0.96
C ASP A 53 -12.10 -20.02 1.97
N GLY A 54 -12.10 -18.78 2.46
CA GLY A 54 -11.11 -18.26 3.41
C GLY A 54 -9.83 -17.76 2.75
N LEU A 55 -9.77 -17.68 1.41
CA LEU A 55 -8.57 -17.30 0.68
C LEU A 55 -8.67 -15.88 0.11
N ILE A 56 -7.51 -15.26 -0.01
CA ILE A 56 -7.29 -13.96 -0.65
C ILE A 56 -6.77 -14.24 -2.05
N TYR A 57 -7.49 -13.72 -3.05
CA TYR A 57 -7.12 -13.83 -4.44
C TYR A 57 -6.59 -12.49 -4.94
N PRO A 58 -5.50 -12.46 -5.75
CA PRO A 58 -5.10 -11.24 -6.43
C PRO A 58 -6.26 -10.76 -7.30
N ARG A 59 -6.56 -9.46 -7.20
CA ARG A 59 -7.70 -8.87 -7.87
C ARG A 59 -7.45 -7.39 -8.15
N LEU A 60 -7.90 -6.98 -9.33
CA LEU A 60 -8.02 -5.58 -9.72
C LEU A 60 -9.51 -5.33 -9.98
N LEU A 61 -10.09 -4.37 -9.26
CA LEU A 61 -11.50 -4.04 -9.31
C LEU A 61 -11.72 -2.67 -9.96
N ASN A 62 -12.88 -2.52 -10.59
CA ASN A 62 -13.31 -1.26 -11.20
C ASN A 62 -14.00 -0.33 -10.17
N SER A 63 -14.12 -0.78 -8.92
CA SER A 63 -14.76 -0.07 -7.82
C SER A 63 -14.01 -0.36 -6.52
N PHE A 64 -14.08 0.56 -5.56
CA PHE A 64 -13.44 0.42 -4.27
C PHE A 64 -13.86 -0.88 -3.52
N PRO A 65 -12.91 -1.58 -2.85
CA PRO A 65 -11.47 -1.40 -2.92
C PRO A 65 -10.92 -1.83 -4.30
N TYR A 66 -10.13 -0.96 -4.94
CA TYR A 66 -9.63 -1.16 -6.31
C TYR A 66 -8.66 -2.34 -6.46
N SER A 67 -8.17 -2.86 -5.34
CA SER A 67 -7.15 -3.90 -5.24
C SER A 67 -7.38 -4.78 -4.02
N ASN A 68 -6.86 -6.01 -4.04
CA ASN A 68 -6.92 -6.92 -2.91
C ASN A 68 -5.54 -7.15 -2.29
N GLY A 69 -4.86 -6.05 -1.94
CA GLY A 69 -3.57 -6.07 -1.27
C GLY A 69 -3.11 -4.69 -0.84
N LEU A 70 -1.90 -4.62 -0.28
CA LEU A 70 -1.34 -3.40 0.30
C LEU A 70 -1.03 -2.38 -0.75
N VAL A 71 -1.39 -1.15 -0.45
CA VAL A 71 -1.16 0.00 -1.30
C VAL A 71 0.16 0.65 -0.94
N PHE A 72 0.97 0.91 -1.97
CA PHE A 72 2.16 1.72 -1.86
C PHE A 72 2.15 2.80 -2.92
N ASN A 73 2.84 3.89 -2.63
CA ASN A 73 3.01 5.01 -3.55
C ASN A 73 4.46 5.52 -3.49
N PRO A 74 5.03 6.02 -4.60
CA PRO A 74 6.26 6.81 -4.55
C PRO A 74 6.04 8.11 -3.75
N ASN A 75 7.09 8.89 -3.52
CA ASN A 75 7.00 10.19 -2.83
C ASN A 75 6.30 11.25 -3.70
N THR A 76 5.00 11.10 -3.91
CA THR A 76 4.15 12.04 -4.64
C THR A 76 3.32 12.90 -3.70
N VAL A 77 2.80 14.01 -4.24
CA VAL A 77 1.86 14.90 -3.52
C VAL A 77 0.70 14.09 -2.92
N SER A 78 0.04 13.23 -3.72
CA SER A 78 -1.07 12.41 -3.21
C SER A 78 -0.64 11.44 -2.11
N MET A 79 0.57 10.85 -2.21
CA MET A 79 1.09 9.97 -1.16
C MET A 79 1.29 10.73 0.15
N GLN A 80 1.90 11.91 0.08
CA GLN A 80 2.10 12.74 1.26
C GLN A 80 0.79 13.23 1.86
N GLU A 81 -0.18 13.65 1.04
CA GLU A 81 -1.51 14.01 1.54
C GLU A 81 -2.19 12.86 2.29
N LEU A 82 -2.11 11.63 1.76
CA LEU A 82 -2.63 10.44 2.46
C LEU A 82 -1.91 10.21 3.78
N LEU A 83 -0.58 10.27 3.78
CA LEU A 83 0.23 10.10 4.98
C LEU A 83 -0.09 11.13 6.06
N HIS A 84 -0.17 12.41 5.69
CA HIS A 84 -0.50 13.49 6.62
C HIS A 84 -1.92 13.32 7.20
N ASN A 85 -2.89 12.91 6.37
CA ASN A 85 -4.24 12.62 6.84
C ASN A 85 -4.26 11.44 7.84
N ASP A 86 -3.53 10.37 7.55
CA ASP A 86 -3.44 9.20 8.44
C ASP A 86 -2.72 9.53 9.75
N TYR A 87 -1.70 10.40 9.71
CA TYR A 87 -1.02 10.90 10.90
C TYR A 87 -1.91 11.83 11.75
N ASP A 88 -2.71 12.68 11.11
CA ASP A 88 -3.70 13.51 11.82
C ASP A 88 -4.77 12.67 12.53
N ILE A 89 -5.13 11.50 12.00
CA ILE A 89 -6.00 10.53 12.67
C ILE A 89 -5.30 9.97 13.91
N TYR A 90 -4.04 9.54 13.77
CA TYR A 90 -3.23 9.07 14.89
C TYR A 90 -3.13 10.10 16.04
N LEU A 91 -2.96 11.38 15.71
CA LEU A 91 -2.93 12.45 16.72
C LEU A 91 -4.27 12.60 17.45
N LYS A 92 -5.41 12.48 16.73
CA LYS A 92 -6.74 12.52 17.35
C LYS A 92 -6.96 11.36 18.31
N ASP A 93 -6.50 10.16 17.95
CA ASP A 93 -6.61 8.98 18.81
C ASP A 93 -5.78 9.16 20.10
N LEU A 94 -4.56 9.68 19.98
CA LEU A 94 -3.74 10.07 21.14
C LEU A 94 -4.43 11.11 22.02
N GLU A 95 -5.00 12.16 21.44
CA GLU A 95 -5.73 13.22 22.16
C GLU A 95 -6.98 12.69 22.87
N ALA A 96 -7.65 11.69 22.29
CA ALA A 96 -8.79 11.00 22.89
C ALA A 96 -8.40 10.08 24.07
N GLY A 97 -7.10 9.95 24.36
CA GLY A 97 -6.56 9.09 25.42
C GLY A 97 -6.40 7.64 24.99
N GLU A 98 -6.44 7.35 23.69
CA GLU A 98 -6.03 6.05 23.19
C GLU A 98 -4.50 5.89 23.31
N SER A 99 -4.02 4.66 23.14
CA SER A 99 -2.59 4.36 23.15
C SER A 99 -2.22 3.62 21.85
N PRO A 100 -2.36 4.28 20.69
CA PRO A 100 -1.93 3.71 19.41
C PRO A 100 -0.43 3.43 19.44
N ALA A 101 0.00 2.49 18.60
CA ALA A 101 1.42 2.23 18.40
C ALA A 101 2.08 3.39 17.64
N ASP A 102 3.38 3.57 17.84
CA ASP A 102 4.15 4.61 17.16
C ASP A 102 4.10 4.39 15.63
N PRO A 103 3.66 5.38 14.84
CA PRO A 103 3.45 5.21 13.42
C PRO A 103 4.76 5.36 12.64
N HIS A 104 4.93 4.50 11.64
CA HIS A 104 6.11 4.49 10.79
C HIS A 104 5.71 4.61 9.32
N VAL A 105 6.67 5.03 8.49
CA VAL A 105 6.60 4.86 7.04
C VAL A 105 7.47 3.67 6.66
N ILE A 106 6.84 2.69 6.02
CA ILE A 106 7.53 1.58 5.38
C ILE A 106 7.96 2.04 4.00
N SER A 107 9.27 1.99 3.74
CA SER A 107 9.86 2.29 2.43
C SER A 107 10.49 1.04 1.85
N ILE A 108 10.07 0.65 0.64
CA ILE A 108 10.69 -0.43 -0.12
C ILE A 108 11.55 0.19 -1.23
N PRO A 109 12.89 0.04 -1.18
CA PRO A 109 13.77 0.65 -2.17
C PRO A 109 13.51 0.17 -3.59
N ARG A 110 13.72 1.06 -4.56
CA ARG A 110 13.76 0.73 -5.98
C ARG A 110 14.73 -0.43 -6.25
N GLY A 111 14.35 -1.32 -7.17
CA GLY A 111 15.16 -2.46 -7.56
C GLY A 111 15.05 -3.66 -6.62
N THR A 112 14.34 -3.53 -5.48
CA THR A 112 14.04 -4.65 -4.60
C THR A 112 13.31 -5.76 -5.37
N ALA A 113 13.82 -6.99 -5.28
CA ALA A 113 13.19 -8.15 -5.90
C ALA A 113 11.88 -8.50 -5.19
N ILE A 114 10.83 -8.77 -5.98
CA ILE A 114 9.53 -9.20 -5.43
C ILE A 114 9.58 -10.72 -5.21
N PRO A 115 9.28 -11.22 -4.00
CA PRO A 115 9.18 -12.65 -3.73
C PRO A 115 8.16 -13.34 -4.64
N LEU A 116 8.37 -14.63 -4.96
CA LEU A 116 7.48 -15.39 -5.85
C LEU A 116 6.04 -15.49 -5.31
N ASP A 117 5.85 -15.38 -4.00
CA ASP A 117 4.53 -15.40 -3.35
C ASP A 117 3.77 -14.07 -3.49
N LEU A 118 4.41 -13.04 -4.04
CA LEU A 118 3.88 -11.69 -4.18
C LEU A 118 3.87 -11.24 -5.64
N ILE A 119 2.96 -10.33 -5.96
CA ILE A 119 2.87 -9.65 -7.25
C ILE A 119 2.59 -8.16 -7.02
N LEU A 120 3.31 -7.29 -7.71
CA LEU A 120 3.12 -5.85 -7.64
C LEU A 120 2.41 -5.36 -8.90
N PHE A 121 1.20 -4.86 -8.74
CA PHE A 121 0.43 -4.21 -9.78
C PHE A 121 0.63 -2.70 -9.71
N ARG A 122 0.95 -2.07 -10.84
CA ARG A 122 0.82 -0.62 -11.00
C ARG A 122 -0.62 -0.32 -11.40
N GLU A 123 -1.31 0.44 -10.57
CA GLU A 123 -2.67 0.89 -10.77
C GLU A 123 -2.70 2.29 -11.39
N GLN A 124 -3.88 2.90 -11.45
CA GLN A 124 -4.07 4.27 -11.91
C GLN A 124 -3.23 5.27 -11.10
N GLY A 125 -2.59 6.20 -11.80
CA GLY A 125 -1.75 7.25 -11.19
C GLY A 125 -0.40 6.71 -10.71
N SER A 126 -0.07 7.05 -9.46
CA SER A 126 1.16 6.64 -8.76
C SER A 126 0.96 5.41 -7.86
N ARG A 127 -0.24 4.81 -7.87
CA ARG A 127 -0.63 3.76 -6.94
C ARG A 127 -0.09 2.40 -7.37
N PHE A 128 0.42 1.65 -6.41
CA PHE A 128 0.79 0.25 -6.58
C PHE A 128 0.08 -0.61 -5.54
N SER A 129 -0.34 -1.82 -5.92
CA SER A 129 -0.76 -2.83 -4.94
C SER A 129 0.14 -4.05 -4.94
N LEU A 130 0.64 -4.37 -3.76
CA LEU A 130 1.34 -5.61 -3.47
C LEU A 130 0.31 -6.64 -3.00
N GLN A 131 0.09 -7.65 -3.84
CA GLN A 131 -0.94 -8.67 -3.67
C GLN A 131 -0.30 -10.07 -3.60
N PRO A 132 -1.00 -11.09 -3.11
CA PRO A 132 -0.49 -12.45 -3.20
C PRO A 132 -0.49 -12.91 -4.67
N SER A 133 0.57 -13.59 -5.13
CA SER A 133 0.67 -14.05 -6.53
C SER A 133 -0.22 -15.26 -6.84
N HIS A 134 -0.65 -15.95 -5.79
CA HIS A 134 -1.54 -17.10 -5.81
C HIS A 134 -2.44 -17.05 -4.56
N PRO A 135 -3.53 -17.84 -4.51
CA PRO A 135 -4.45 -17.78 -3.38
C PRO A 135 -3.77 -18.15 -2.06
N LEU A 136 -3.90 -17.30 -1.04
CA LEU A 136 -3.35 -17.50 0.31
C LEU A 136 -4.40 -17.21 1.38
N SER A 137 -4.32 -17.86 2.54
CA SER A 137 -5.10 -17.42 3.70
C SER A 137 -4.60 -16.07 4.22
N LEU A 138 -5.44 -15.32 4.93
CA LEU A 138 -5.07 -14.03 5.53
C LEU A 138 -3.83 -14.12 6.43
N ASN A 139 -3.75 -15.17 7.25
CA ASN A 139 -2.62 -15.41 8.14
C ASN A 139 -1.33 -15.72 7.36
N GLU A 140 -1.41 -16.52 6.30
CA GLU A 140 -0.24 -16.80 5.45
C GLU A 140 0.23 -15.55 4.72
N PHE A 141 -0.71 -14.73 4.22
CA PHE A 141 -0.36 -13.50 3.52
C PHE A 141 0.34 -12.51 4.45
N ASN A 142 -0.18 -12.26 5.66
CA ASN A 142 0.51 -11.42 6.65
C ASN A 142 1.92 -11.94 6.98
N LYS A 143 2.11 -13.26 7.11
CA LYS A 143 3.45 -13.86 7.34
C LYS A 143 4.41 -13.65 6.16
N VAL A 144 3.92 -13.76 4.93
CA VAL A 144 4.72 -13.50 3.71
C VAL A 144 5.19 -12.05 3.71
N LEU A 145 4.30 -11.12 4.05
CA LEU A 145 4.58 -9.69 4.11
C LEU A 145 5.57 -9.35 5.22
N ASP A 146 5.39 -9.89 6.43
CA ASP A 146 6.31 -9.68 7.54
C ASP A 146 7.72 -10.16 7.20
N LYS A 147 7.83 -11.34 6.56
CA LYS A 147 9.11 -11.87 6.09
C LYS A 147 9.72 -10.97 5.01
N PHE A 148 8.90 -10.45 4.10
CA PHE A 148 9.37 -9.53 3.06
C PHE A 148 9.87 -8.21 3.65
N TYR A 149 9.10 -7.60 4.56
CA TYR A 149 9.50 -6.35 5.22
C TYR A 149 10.75 -6.52 6.07
N ALA A 150 10.87 -7.60 6.83
CA ALA A 150 12.07 -7.88 7.60
C ALA A 150 13.34 -7.99 6.73
N ALA A 151 13.20 -8.38 5.46
CA ALA A 151 14.31 -8.54 4.54
C ALA A 151 14.63 -7.29 3.72
N ALA A 152 13.62 -6.46 3.39
CA ALA A 152 13.74 -5.43 2.37
C ALA A 152 13.20 -4.05 2.75
N ALA A 153 12.41 -3.93 3.81
CA ALA A 153 11.83 -2.65 4.19
C ALA A 153 12.78 -1.81 5.05
N ILE A 154 12.72 -0.50 4.82
CA ILE A 154 13.26 0.52 5.71
C ILE A 154 12.07 1.09 6.49
N PHE A 155 12.17 1.05 7.81
CA PHE A 155 11.20 1.66 8.71
C PHE A 155 11.75 2.98 9.21
N THR A 156 10.99 4.05 9.01
CA THR A 156 11.31 5.39 9.51
C THR A 156 10.13 5.88 10.32
N GLU A 157 10.37 6.51 11.47
CA GLU A 157 9.29 7.13 12.24
C GLU A 157 8.55 8.15 11.36
N ALA A 158 7.21 8.24 11.49
CA ALA A 158 6.42 9.03 10.55
C ALA A 158 6.86 10.50 10.47
N VAL A 159 7.14 11.13 11.62
CA VAL A 159 7.63 12.52 11.68
C VAL A 159 9.00 12.67 11.04
N GLU A 160 9.93 11.77 11.34
CA GLU A 160 11.27 11.76 10.74
C GLU A 160 11.19 11.61 9.21
N TRP A 161 10.31 10.73 8.72
CA TRP A 161 10.10 10.55 7.28
C TRP A 161 9.54 11.82 6.63
N MET A 162 8.56 12.48 7.26
CA MET A 162 7.98 13.75 6.76
C MET A 162 9.02 14.88 6.73
N GLU A 163 9.90 14.96 7.73
CA GLU A 163 10.98 15.95 7.76
C GLU A 163 12.02 15.72 6.67
N MET A 164 12.37 14.45 6.37
CA MET A 164 13.30 14.11 5.29
C MET A 164 12.68 14.29 3.90
N ASN A 165 11.36 14.15 3.78
CA ASN A 165 10.61 14.22 2.52
C ASN A 165 9.71 15.46 2.50
N GLU A 166 10.32 16.65 2.42
CA GLU A 166 9.57 17.91 2.42
C GLU A 166 8.50 17.95 1.31
N PHE A 167 7.26 18.29 1.67
CA PHE A 167 6.09 18.28 0.77
C PHE A 167 6.29 19.00 -0.56
N HIS A 168 6.95 20.16 -0.57
CA HIS A 168 7.18 20.93 -1.78
C HIS A 168 8.19 20.31 -2.76
N LYS A 169 8.87 19.23 -2.35
CA LYS A 169 9.77 18.42 -3.19
C LYS A 169 9.10 17.15 -3.70
N ALA A 170 7.87 16.84 -3.28
CA ALA A 170 7.14 15.69 -3.74
C ALA A 170 6.80 15.80 -5.24
N PHE A 171 6.84 14.68 -5.95
CA PHE A 171 6.47 14.64 -7.37
C PHE A 171 4.96 14.79 -7.55
N THR A 172 4.53 15.30 -8.69
CA THR A 172 3.14 15.10 -9.08
C THR A 172 2.91 13.64 -9.46
N ASP A 173 1.70 13.12 -9.23
CA ASP A 173 1.38 11.72 -9.56
C ASP A 173 1.52 11.39 -11.05
N SER A 174 1.43 12.40 -11.92
CA SER A 174 1.63 12.28 -13.36
C SER A 174 3.08 12.18 -13.81
N GLU A 175 4.05 12.59 -12.99
CA GLU A 175 5.49 12.61 -13.33
C GLU A 175 6.15 11.23 -13.20
N SER A 176 5.54 10.22 -13.82
CA SER A 176 5.96 8.82 -13.62
C SER A 176 7.35 8.45 -14.13
N GLU A 177 7.92 9.24 -15.04
CA GLU A 177 9.31 9.04 -15.41
C GLU A 177 10.28 9.51 -14.32
N ASP A 178 9.92 10.54 -13.56
CA ASP A 178 10.82 11.17 -12.60
C ASP A 178 10.85 10.40 -11.30
N TRP A 179 9.69 10.09 -10.72
CA TRP A 179 9.63 9.29 -9.49
C TRP A 179 10.03 7.82 -9.70
N MET A 180 10.09 7.30 -10.93
CA MET A 180 10.68 5.98 -11.22
C MET A 180 12.21 5.99 -11.38
N ARG A 181 12.83 7.18 -11.46
CA ARG A 181 14.29 7.31 -11.55
C ARG A 181 14.98 7.42 -10.19
N GLU A 182 14.22 7.78 -9.16
CA GLU A 182 14.65 7.81 -7.75
C GLU A 182 14.68 6.40 -7.14
#